data_AF-A0A8C0FAW0-F1
#
_entry.id   AF-A0A8C0FAW0-F1
#
_cell.length_a   1.000
_cell.length_b   1.000
_cell.length_c   1.000
_cell.angle_alpha   90.00
_cell.angle_beta   90.00
_cell.angle_gamma   90.00
#
_symmetry.space_group_name_H-M   'P 1'
#
loop_
_entity.id
_entity.type
_entity.pdbx_description
1 polymer ?
#
loop_
_entity_poly.entity_id
_entity_poly.type
_entity_poly.pdbx_seq_one_letter_code
_entity_poly.pdbx_strand_id
1 'polypeptide(L)'
;FCVEVSKQSSTELLHVGDERRSLSGLGEAGGWDYTSGYILQGMRETFIYPFFTRGRPFPLQLLFFGMLFCIYNGFLQGYYLIYCAEYPNDWCTDIRFTSGLLLFLLGMGINIHSDLLLRQLRKPGEVTYKIPQGGLFTYVSGANYFGEIVEWFGFAIATWSLPAFAFAFFTLCCIGPRAYHHHRYYLKTFTDYPKSRKALIPFVF
;
A
#
# COMPACT_ATOMS: atom_id res chain seq x y z
N PHE A 1 46.34 -14.35 -28.85
CA PHE A 1 47.04 -13.94 -27.61
C PHE A 1 46.13 -14.35 -26.46
N CYS A 2 46.30 -15.58 -25.96
CA CYS A 2 47.15 -15.85 -24.77
C CYS A 2 46.60 -15.10 -23.55
N VAL A 3 45.94 -15.77 -22.61
CA VAL A 3 46.51 -16.66 -21.56
C VAL A 3 47.34 -15.87 -20.55
N GLU A 4 47.07 -16.17 -19.27
CA GLU A 4 47.87 -15.86 -18.07
C GLU A 4 47.80 -14.45 -17.49
N VAL A 5 46.80 -14.24 -16.64
CA VAL A 5 47.05 -13.78 -15.26
C VAL A 5 46.28 -14.70 -14.31
N SER A 6 46.82 -15.90 -14.12
CA SER A 6 46.46 -16.79 -13.00
C SER A 6 47.61 -16.75 -11.99
N LYS A 7 47.25 -16.83 -10.71
CA LYS A 7 48.10 -16.99 -9.52
C LYS A 7 48.61 -15.73 -8.83
N GLN A 8 47.70 -14.86 -8.37
CA GLN A 8 47.98 -14.12 -7.13
C GLN A 8 46.76 -13.74 -6.27
N SER A 9 45.53 -14.18 -6.59
CA SER A 9 44.30 -13.69 -5.96
C SER A 9 43.44 -14.76 -5.27
N SER A 10 43.94 -15.98 -5.02
CA SER A 10 43.09 -17.05 -4.49
C SER A 10 42.85 -16.99 -2.98
N THR A 11 43.67 -16.26 -2.21
CA THR A 11 43.53 -16.17 -0.75
C THR A 11 42.72 -14.94 -0.31
N GLU A 12 42.77 -13.84 -1.07
CA GLU A 12 41.91 -12.65 -0.81
C GLU A 12 40.47 -12.83 -1.32
N LEU A 13 40.26 -13.64 -2.37
CA LEU A 13 38.91 -13.91 -2.90
C LEU A 13 38.04 -14.79 -1.99
N LEU A 14 38.63 -15.58 -1.10
CA LEU A 14 37.86 -16.40 -0.14
C LEU A 14 37.30 -15.55 1.00
N HIS A 15 38.05 -14.55 1.49
CA HIS A 15 37.54 -13.62 2.50
C HIS A 15 36.51 -12.64 1.92
N VAL A 16 36.73 -12.14 0.70
CA VAL A 16 35.76 -11.26 0.01
C VAL A 16 34.51 -12.01 -0.45
N GLY A 17 34.62 -13.31 -0.76
CA GLY A 17 33.50 -14.16 -1.13
C GLY A 17 32.54 -14.48 0.02
N ASP A 18 33.07 -14.56 1.25
CA ASP A 18 32.28 -14.82 2.45
C ASP A 18 31.56 -13.54 2.94
N GLU A 19 32.24 -12.39 2.87
CA GLU A 19 31.65 -11.08 3.16
C GLU A 19 30.55 -10.72 2.14
N ARG A 20 30.76 -11.01 0.85
CA ARG A 20 29.75 -10.74 -0.20
C ARG A 20 28.52 -11.66 -0.09
N ARG A 21 28.66 -12.85 0.50
CA ARG A 21 27.55 -13.80 0.77
C ARG A 21 26.81 -13.47 2.07
N SER A 22 27.48 -12.82 3.04
CA SER A 22 26.84 -12.24 4.23
C SER A 22 26.10 -10.93 3.92
N LEU A 23 26.65 -10.08 3.05
CA LEU A 23 26.06 -8.81 2.62
C LEU A 23 24.85 -9.00 1.69
N SER A 24 24.82 -10.05 0.87
CA SER A 24 23.62 -10.41 0.10
C SER A 24 22.46 -10.80 1.02
N GLY A 25 22.71 -11.48 2.14
CA GLY A 25 21.66 -11.92 3.06
C GLY A 25 20.93 -10.79 3.82
N LEU A 26 21.59 -9.64 4.04
CA LEU A 26 20.99 -8.48 4.73
C LEU A 26 20.26 -7.53 3.78
N GLY A 27 20.78 -7.31 2.56
CA GLY A 27 20.06 -6.60 1.50
C GLY A 27 18.84 -7.38 0.98
N GLU A 28 18.95 -8.72 0.95
CA GLU A 28 17.82 -9.62 0.73
C GLU A 28 16.78 -9.46 1.84
N ALA A 29 17.15 -9.46 3.12
CA ALA A 29 16.19 -9.36 4.23
C ALA A 29 15.29 -8.11 4.16
N GLY A 30 15.86 -6.94 3.84
CA GLY A 30 15.07 -5.72 3.61
C GLY A 30 14.12 -5.86 2.42
N GLY A 31 14.62 -6.36 1.28
CA GLY A 31 13.83 -6.66 0.08
C GLY A 31 12.66 -7.63 0.32
N TRP A 32 12.90 -8.68 1.10
CA TRP A 32 11.91 -9.68 1.50
C TRP A 32 10.85 -9.09 2.44
N ASP A 33 11.19 -8.19 3.35
CA ASP A 33 10.23 -7.52 4.23
C ASP A 33 9.26 -6.61 3.46
N TYR A 34 9.72 -5.82 2.48
CA TYR A 34 8.83 -5.01 1.63
C TYR A 34 7.91 -5.87 0.77
N THR A 35 8.48 -6.92 0.17
CA THR A 35 7.74 -7.85 -0.70
C THR A 35 6.69 -8.59 0.11
N SER A 36 7.00 -8.98 1.36
CA SER A 36 6.06 -9.62 2.28
C SER A 36 4.92 -8.69 2.68
N GLY A 37 5.20 -7.42 3.01
CA GLY A 37 4.17 -6.40 3.31
C GLY A 37 3.24 -6.14 2.13
N TYR A 38 3.79 -6.01 0.92
CA TYR A 38 3.03 -5.85 -0.31
C TYR A 38 2.16 -7.08 -0.62
N ILE A 39 2.69 -8.28 -0.44
CA ILE A 39 1.96 -9.54 -0.63
C ILE A 39 0.83 -9.69 0.40
N LEU A 40 1.08 -9.40 1.68
CA LEU A 40 0.07 -9.47 2.74
C LEU A 40 -1.09 -8.51 2.45
N GLN A 41 -0.78 -7.30 1.98
CA GLN A 41 -1.81 -6.36 1.55
C GLN A 41 -2.57 -6.87 0.32
N GLY A 42 -1.87 -7.39 -0.69
CA GLY A 42 -2.49 -8.01 -1.86
C GLY A 42 -3.40 -9.19 -1.51
N MET A 43 -3.01 -10.02 -0.55
CA MET A 43 -3.82 -11.13 -0.05
C MET A 43 -5.07 -10.64 0.68
N ARG A 44 -4.97 -9.58 1.49
CA ARG A 44 -6.13 -8.95 2.14
C ARG A 44 -7.14 -8.44 1.10
N GLU A 45 -6.66 -7.69 0.12
CA GLU A 45 -7.51 -7.09 -0.93
C GLU A 45 -8.11 -8.12 -1.88
N THR A 46 -7.44 -9.26 -2.10
CA THR A 46 -7.89 -10.28 -3.06
C THR A 46 -8.76 -11.35 -2.40
N PHE A 47 -8.44 -11.76 -1.17
CA PHE A 47 -9.12 -12.89 -0.49
C PHE A 47 -10.01 -12.46 0.68
N ILE A 48 -9.69 -11.39 1.41
CA ILE A 48 -10.44 -11.02 2.63
C ILE A 48 -11.42 -9.89 2.36
N TYR A 49 -11.12 -8.98 1.44
CA TYR A 49 -12.05 -7.93 1.08
C TYR A 49 -13.22 -8.48 0.23
N PRO A 50 -13.00 -9.16 -0.91
CA PRO A 50 -14.07 -9.52 -1.83
C PRO A 50 -15.01 -10.60 -1.27
N PHE A 51 -14.47 -11.61 -0.60
CA PHE A 51 -15.27 -12.69 0.02
C PHE A 51 -16.20 -12.19 1.14
N PHE A 52 -15.88 -11.05 1.74
CA PHE A 52 -16.68 -10.46 2.83
C PHE A 52 -17.39 -9.16 2.41
N THR A 53 -17.28 -8.76 1.14
CA THR A 53 -18.00 -7.60 0.63
C THR A 53 -19.48 -7.90 0.45
N ARG A 54 -20.32 -7.11 1.14
CA ARG A 54 -21.79 -7.12 0.98
C ARG A 54 -22.18 -6.01 0.01
N GLY A 55 -21.84 -6.19 -1.26
CA GLY A 55 -21.97 -5.19 -2.33
C GLY A 55 -23.01 -5.53 -3.39
N ARG A 56 -23.25 -4.59 -4.31
CA ARG A 56 -24.04 -4.82 -5.54
C ARG A 56 -23.18 -5.58 -6.57
N PRO A 57 -23.79 -6.29 -7.53
CA PRO A 57 -23.04 -6.95 -8.61
C PRO A 57 -22.13 -5.94 -9.32
N PHE A 58 -20.86 -6.31 -9.47
CA PHE A 58 -19.81 -5.44 -10.00
C PHE A 58 -19.67 -5.63 -11.52
N PRO A 59 -19.40 -4.58 -12.32
CA PRO A 59 -19.28 -4.72 -13.76
C PRO A 59 -18.02 -5.51 -14.15
N LEU A 60 -18.16 -6.53 -15.00
CA LEU A 60 -17.04 -7.42 -15.39
C LEU A 60 -15.90 -6.69 -16.10
N GLN A 61 -16.20 -5.63 -16.86
CA GLN A 61 -15.19 -4.82 -17.55
C GLN A 61 -14.22 -4.15 -16.56
N LEU A 62 -14.77 -3.57 -15.49
CA LEU A 62 -13.98 -2.92 -14.43
C LEU A 62 -13.12 -3.94 -13.67
N LEU A 63 -13.60 -5.18 -13.52
CA LEU A 63 -12.83 -6.26 -12.90
C LEU A 63 -11.62 -6.64 -13.78
N PHE A 64 -11.84 -6.81 -15.09
CA PHE A 64 -10.77 -7.14 -16.03
C PHE A 64 -9.66 -6.08 -16.07
N PHE A 65 -10.02 -4.80 -16.17
CA PHE A 65 -9.05 -3.70 -16.10
C PHE A 65 -8.34 -3.65 -14.75
N GLY A 66 -9.05 -3.90 -13.64
CA GLY A 66 -8.46 -4.01 -12.31
C GLY A 66 -7.42 -5.12 -12.22
N MET A 67 -7.72 -6.31 -12.75
CA MET A 67 -6.77 -7.43 -12.78
C MET A 67 -5.51 -7.12 -13.58
N LEU A 68 -5.65 -6.56 -14.79
CA LEU A 68 -4.51 -6.16 -15.61
C LEU A 68 -3.64 -5.11 -14.92
N PHE A 69 -4.28 -4.11 -14.30
CA PHE A 69 -3.59 -3.08 -13.55
C PHE A 69 -2.82 -3.66 -12.35
N CYS A 70 -3.42 -4.57 -11.58
CA CYS A 70 -2.75 -5.22 -10.45
C CYS A 70 -1.57 -6.09 -10.88
N ILE A 71 -1.70 -6.85 -11.97
CA ILE A 71 -0.60 -7.67 -12.52
C ILE A 71 0.55 -6.78 -12.96
N TYR A 72 0.25 -5.71 -13.71
CA TYR A 72 1.28 -4.78 -14.19
C TYR A 72 1.99 -4.07 -13.04
N ASN A 73 1.26 -3.54 -12.06
CA ASN A 73 1.86 -2.87 -10.91
C ASN A 73 2.65 -3.84 -10.02
N GLY A 74 2.11 -5.04 -9.76
CA GLY A 74 2.84 -6.06 -9.00
C GLY A 74 4.16 -6.46 -9.67
N PHE A 75 4.14 -6.65 -11.00
CA PHE A 75 5.35 -6.94 -11.77
C PHE A 75 6.32 -5.76 -11.74
N LEU A 76 5.85 -4.53 -11.97
CA LEU A 76 6.71 -3.34 -11.99
C LEU A 76 7.39 -3.11 -10.63
N GLN A 77 6.64 -3.25 -9.54
CA GLN A 77 7.16 -3.08 -8.19
C GLN A 77 8.13 -4.20 -7.81
N GLY A 78 7.78 -5.46 -8.09
CA GLY A 78 8.66 -6.59 -7.82
C GLY A 78 9.95 -6.54 -8.65
N TYR A 79 9.85 -6.19 -9.93
CA TYR A 79 11.02 -6.04 -10.80
C TYR A 79 11.94 -4.92 -10.31
N TYR A 80 11.38 -3.76 -9.96
CA TYR A 80 12.18 -2.63 -9.47
C TYR A 80 12.87 -2.96 -8.15
N LEU A 81 12.16 -3.56 -7.19
CA LEU A 81 12.72 -3.88 -5.88
C LEU A 81 13.81 -4.96 -5.92
N ILE A 82 13.72 -5.93 -6.83
CA ILE A 82 14.69 -7.03 -6.94
C ILE A 82 15.90 -6.65 -7.79
N TYR A 83 15.69 -5.97 -8.92
CA TYR A 83 16.73 -5.77 -9.93
C TYR A 83 17.26 -4.34 -10.02
N CYS A 84 16.51 -3.34 -9.56
CA CYS A 84 16.87 -1.92 -9.75
C CYS A 84 17.15 -1.17 -8.43
N ALA A 85 16.63 -1.65 -7.31
CA ALA A 85 16.78 -1.00 -6.03
C ALA A 85 18.09 -1.43 -5.36
N GLU A 86 19.03 -0.48 -5.26
CA GLU A 86 20.25 -0.65 -4.48
C GLU A 86 20.07 0.04 -3.13
N TYR A 87 19.97 -0.76 -2.05
CA TYR A 87 19.84 -0.25 -0.69
C TYR A 87 21.18 -0.33 0.05
N PRO A 88 21.58 0.73 0.78
CA PRO A 88 22.69 0.69 1.72
C PRO A 88 22.47 -0.36 2.81
N ASN A 89 23.55 -0.92 3.38
CA ASN A 89 23.45 -1.90 4.48
C ASN A 89 22.73 -1.33 5.73
N ASP A 90 22.81 -0.01 5.94
CA ASP A 90 22.18 0.69 7.06
C ASP A 90 20.73 1.12 6.76
N TRP A 91 20.14 0.67 5.65
CA TRP A 91 18.81 1.13 5.23
C TRP A 91 17.72 0.82 6.26
N CYS A 92 17.82 -0.31 6.98
CA CYS A 92 16.86 -0.68 8.02
C CYS A 92 16.86 0.26 9.24
N THR A 93 17.93 1.02 9.47
CA THR A 93 18.00 2.02 10.55
C THR A 93 17.79 3.44 10.04
N ASP A 94 17.66 3.62 8.72
CA ASP A 94 17.41 4.91 8.11
C ASP A 94 16.05 5.48 8.57
N ILE A 95 16.02 6.80 8.75
CA ILE A 95 14.81 7.53 9.10
C ILE A 95 13.73 7.36 8.03
N ARG A 96 14.11 7.23 6.75
CA ARG A 96 13.19 7.01 5.64
C ARG A 96 12.49 5.66 5.77
N PHE A 97 13.24 4.60 6.05
CA PHE A 97 12.66 3.28 6.22
C PHE A 97 11.75 3.22 7.44
N THR A 98 12.23 3.65 8.60
CA THR A 98 11.47 3.59 9.85
C THR A 98 10.22 4.47 9.80
N SER A 99 10.31 5.71 9.29
CA SER A 99 9.13 6.58 9.12
C SER A 99 8.16 6.05 8.07
N GLY A 100 8.65 5.52 6.95
CA GLY A 100 7.84 4.92 5.90
C GLY A 100 7.08 3.67 6.38
N LEU A 101 7.75 2.78 7.11
CA LEU A 101 7.14 1.59 7.71
C LEU A 101 6.08 1.96 8.75
N LEU A 102 6.35 2.94 9.61
CA LEU A 102 5.37 3.43 10.57
C LEU A 102 4.14 4.02 9.88
N LEU A 103 4.32 4.80 8.82
CA LEU A 103 3.21 5.34 8.01
C LEU A 103 2.43 4.23 7.31
N PHE A 104 3.11 3.23 6.77
CA PHE A 104 2.48 2.07 6.14
C PHE A 104 1.57 1.32 7.12
N LEU A 105 2.10 0.99 8.31
CA LEU A 105 1.35 0.30 9.36
C LEU A 105 0.19 1.16 9.89
N LEU A 106 0.39 2.47 10.04
CA LEU A 106 -0.67 3.40 10.44
C LEU A 106 -1.79 3.45 9.41
N GLY A 107 -1.44 3.60 8.12
CA GLY A 107 -2.39 3.61 7.01
C GLY A 107 -3.19 2.30 6.92
N MET A 108 -2.50 1.17 7.00
CA MET A 108 -3.12 -0.16 7.03
C MET A 108 -4.07 -0.33 8.22
N GLY A 109 -3.66 0.11 9.42
CA GLY A 109 -4.50 0.08 10.61
C GLY A 109 -5.78 0.92 10.47
N ILE A 110 -5.67 2.14 9.93
CA ILE A 110 -6.81 3.01 9.64
C ILE A 110 -7.73 2.37 8.60
N ASN A 111 -7.16 1.80 7.54
CA ASN A 111 -7.89 1.17 6.46
C ASN A 111 -8.72 -0.03 6.98
N ILE A 112 -8.06 -0.97 7.68
CA ILE A 112 -8.72 -2.14 8.28
C ILE A 112 -9.79 -1.72 9.29
N HIS A 113 -9.48 -0.78 10.19
CA HIS A 113 -10.44 -0.30 11.18
C HIS A 113 -11.68 0.32 10.52
N SER A 114 -11.48 1.12 9.48
CA SER A 114 -12.56 1.77 8.74
C SER A 114 -13.43 0.76 7.99
N ASP A 115 -12.82 -0.24 7.37
CA ASP A 115 -13.54 -1.31 6.69
C ASP A 115 -14.35 -2.18 7.64
N LEU A 116 -13.82 -2.49 8.84
CA LEU A 116 -14.56 -3.21 9.87
C LEU A 116 -15.81 -2.43 10.30
N LEU A 117 -15.70 -1.11 10.51
CA LEU A 117 -16.85 -0.26 10.81
C LEU A 117 -17.87 -0.25 9.66
N LEU A 118 -17.42 -0.09 8.41
CA LEU A 118 -18.32 -0.11 7.25
C LEU A 118 -19.05 -1.45 7.08
N ARG A 119 -18.37 -2.57 7.38
CA ARG A 119 -18.96 -3.91 7.36
C ARG A 119 -20.04 -4.08 8.42
N GLN A 120 -19.81 -3.57 9.63
CA GLN A 120 -20.78 -3.65 10.73
C GLN A 120 -22.07 -2.88 10.44
N LEU A 121 -22.04 -1.87 9.57
CA LEU A 121 -23.24 -1.10 9.19
C LEU A 121 -24.22 -1.90 8.32
N ARG A 122 -23.76 -2.91 7.59
CA ARG A 122 -24.58 -3.71 6.67
C ARG A 122 -24.94 -5.07 7.27
N LYS A 123 -26.22 -5.34 7.46
CA LYS A 123 -26.71 -6.71 7.74
C LYS A 123 -26.60 -7.57 6.48
N PRO A 124 -26.43 -8.90 6.59
CA PRO A 124 -26.46 -9.80 5.43
C PRO A 124 -27.75 -9.58 4.62
N GLY A 125 -27.64 -9.24 3.32
CA GLY A 125 -28.78 -8.99 2.43
C GLY A 125 -29.32 -7.55 2.41
N GLU A 126 -28.85 -6.64 3.27
CA GLU A 126 -29.31 -5.25 3.31
C GLU A 126 -28.46 -4.35 2.39
N VAL A 127 -29.11 -3.62 1.47
CA VAL A 127 -28.46 -2.69 0.51
C VAL A 127 -28.66 -1.21 0.90
N THR A 128 -29.07 -0.95 2.15
CA THR A 128 -29.35 0.39 2.64
C THR A 128 -28.06 1.12 3.01
N TYR A 129 -27.88 2.35 2.50
CA TYR A 129 -26.79 3.22 2.93
C TYR A 129 -27.09 3.78 4.32
N LYS A 130 -26.11 3.67 5.22
CA LYS A 130 -26.14 4.25 6.58
C LYS A 130 -24.95 5.18 6.75
N ILE A 131 -25.09 6.16 7.63
CA ILE A 131 -24.02 7.09 7.97
C ILE A 131 -23.00 6.35 8.85
N PRO A 132 -21.73 6.20 8.43
CA PRO A 132 -20.72 5.60 9.28
C PRO A 132 -20.43 6.50 10.48
N GLN A 133 -20.39 5.90 11.67
CA GLN A 133 -20.14 6.56 12.95
C GLN A 133 -18.97 5.83 13.64
N GLY A 134 -18.13 6.57 14.34
CA GLY A 134 -16.99 6.02 15.08
C GLY A 134 -15.63 6.17 14.38
N GLY A 135 -14.55 6.08 15.16
CA GLY A 135 -13.18 6.18 14.67
C GLY A 135 -12.91 7.46 13.88
N LEU A 136 -12.18 7.32 12.78
CA LEU A 136 -11.82 8.43 11.90
C LEU A 136 -13.01 8.96 11.05
N PHE A 137 -14.13 8.21 10.98
CA PHE A 137 -15.34 8.68 10.28
C PHE A 137 -16.01 9.89 10.94
N THR A 138 -15.65 10.22 12.18
CA THR A 138 -16.10 11.45 12.86
C THR A 138 -15.50 12.70 12.22
N TYR A 139 -14.33 12.58 11.60
CA TYR A 139 -13.61 13.69 10.96
C TYR A 139 -13.75 13.68 9.43
N VAL A 140 -13.73 12.51 8.79
CA VAL A 140 -13.75 12.40 7.32
C VAL A 140 -14.78 11.38 6.83
N SER A 141 -15.36 11.60 5.65
CA SER A 141 -16.31 10.67 5.04
C SER A 141 -15.63 9.43 4.47
N GLY A 142 -14.44 9.57 3.90
CA GLY A 142 -13.66 8.49 3.29
C GLY A 142 -12.48 8.07 4.17
N ALA A 143 -12.75 7.63 5.41
CA ALA A 143 -11.67 7.23 6.33
C ALA A 143 -10.83 6.05 5.81
N ASN A 144 -11.46 5.08 5.14
CA ASN A 144 -10.78 3.96 4.48
C ASN A 144 -9.85 4.45 3.36
N TYR A 145 -10.34 5.37 2.53
CA TYR A 145 -9.58 5.98 1.43
C TYR A 145 -8.38 6.78 1.94
N PHE A 146 -8.55 7.50 3.05
CA PHE A 146 -7.43 8.19 3.70
C PHE A 146 -6.38 7.20 4.19
N GLY A 147 -6.79 6.11 4.85
CA GLY A 147 -5.89 5.05 5.28
C GLY A 147 -5.09 4.44 4.12
N GLU A 148 -5.76 4.13 3.01
CA GLU A 148 -5.12 3.59 1.81
C GLU A 148 -4.09 4.56 1.20
N ILE A 149 -4.38 5.86 1.15
CA ILE A 149 -3.42 6.87 0.68
C ILE A 149 -2.20 6.89 1.60
N VAL A 150 -2.40 6.98 2.91
CA VAL A 150 -1.30 7.00 3.90
C VAL A 150 -0.45 5.72 3.80
N GLU A 151 -1.09 4.57 3.59
CA GLU A 151 -0.45 3.28 3.40
C GLU A 151 0.51 3.32 2.19
N TRP A 152 0.02 3.72 1.01
CA TRP A 152 0.85 3.75 -0.20
C TRP A 152 1.94 4.82 -0.18
N PHE A 153 1.70 5.98 0.43
CA PHE A 153 2.76 6.97 0.65
C PHE A 153 3.82 6.46 1.64
N GLY A 154 3.42 5.75 2.70
CA GLY A 154 4.35 5.07 3.59
C GLY A 154 5.21 4.05 2.86
N PHE A 155 4.61 3.23 1.99
CA PHE A 155 5.32 2.28 1.15
C PHE A 155 6.31 2.96 0.18
N ALA A 156 5.91 4.08 -0.42
CA ALA A 156 6.77 4.85 -1.32
C ALA A 156 7.99 5.44 -0.59
N ILE A 157 7.81 5.93 0.64
CA ILE A 157 8.90 6.44 1.47
C ILE A 157 9.81 5.29 1.93
N ALA A 158 9.25 4.15 2.34
CA ALA A 158 10.01 3.01 2.84
C ALA A 158 10.88 2.36 1.75
N THR A 159 10.33 2.21 0.55
CA THR A 159 11.05 1.65 -0.62
C THR A 159 11.89 2.68 -1.36
N TRP A 160 11.66 3.97 -1.10
CA TRP A 160 12.29 5.09 -1.80
C TRP A 160 12.34 4.91 -3.33
N SER A 161 11.28 4.29 -3.88
CA SER A 161 11.24 3.86 -5.27
C SER A 161 10.32 4.74 -6.10
N LEU A 162 10.78 5.12 -7.29
CA LEU A 162 9.98 5.89 -8.24
C LEU A 162 8.66 5.19 -8.63
N PRO A 163 8.62 3.87 -8.91
CA PRO A 163 7.35 3.22 -9.22
C PRO A 163 6.39 3.17 -8.02
N ALA A 164 6.86 3.05 -6.78
CA ALA A 164 5.99 3.14 -5.61
C ALA A 164 5.45 4.55 -5.39
N PHE A 165 6.25 5.58 -5.63
CA PHE A 165 5.76 6.96 -5.58
C PHE A 165 4.70 7.22 -6.67
N ALA A 166 4.96 6.76 -7.90
CA ALA A 166 4.01 6.88 -9.00
C ALA A 166 2.69 6.17 -8.68
N PHE A 167 2.76 4.99 -8.06
CA PHE A 167 1.59 4.25 -7.62
C PHE A 167 0.81 4.97 -6.50
N ALA A 168 1.50 5.48 -5.47
CA ALA A 168 0.86 6.25 -4.41
C ALA A 168 0.15 7.50 -4.95
N PHE A 169 0.80 8.21 -5.88
CA PHE A 169 0.23 9.39 -6.54
C PHE A 169 -0.97 9.03 -7.43
N PHE A 170 -0.90 7.93 -8.17
CA PHE A 170 -2.01 7.41 -8.94
C PHE A 170 -3.20 7.08 -8.05
N THR A 171 -2.97 6.38 -6.93
CA THR A 171 -4.02 6.04 -5.95
C THR A 171 -4.68 7.29 -5.38
N LEU A 172 -3.91 8.32 -5.02
CA LEU A 172 -4.45 9.62 -4.59
C LEU A 172 -5.35 10.24 -5.68
N CYS A 173 -4.91 10.25 -6.94
CA CYS A 173 -5.67 10.81 -8.05
C CYS A 173 -6.96 10.03 -8.37
N CYS A 174 -6.95 8.71 -8.19
CA CYS A 174 -8.12 7.87 -8.45
C CYS A 174 -9.14 7.89 -7.30
N ILE A 175 -8.65 7.80 -6.07
CA ILE A 175 -9.50 7.67 -4.88
C ILE A 175 -9.93 9.05 -4.35
N GLY A 176 -9.11 10.08 -4.47
CA GLY A 176 -9.41 11.43 -3.97
C GLY A 176 -10.74 11.99 -4.52
N PRO A 177 -10.95 12.01 -5.85
CA PRO A 177 -12.22 12.43 -6.44
C PRO A 177 -13.39 11.55 -6.00
N ARG A 178 -13.17 10.23 -5.85
CA ARG A 178 -14.20 9.29 -5.37
C ARG A 178 -14.65 9.63 -3.95
N ALA A 179 -13.73 9.96 -3.05
CA ALA A 179 -14.02 10.40 -1.70
C ALA A 179 -14.85 11.69 -1.69
N TYR A 180 -14.51 12.66 -2.54
CA TYR A 180 -15.28 13.90 -2.71
C TYR A 180 -16.71 13.64 -3.19
N HIS A 181 -16.88 12.79 -4.21
CA HIS A 181 -18.22 12.42 -4.69
C HIS A 181 -19.04 11.71 -3.61
N HIS A 182 -18.41 10.86 -2.81
CA HIS A 182 -19.06 10.16 -1.70
C HIS A 182 -19.51 11.12 -0.59
N HIS A 183 -18.65 12.07 -0.22
CA HIS A 183 -18.99 13.15 0.72
C HIS A 183 -20.17 13.98 0.22
N ARG A 184 -20.15 14.39 -1.06
CA ARG A 184 -21.24 15.14 -1.68
C ARG A 184 -22.54 14.35 -1.74
N TYR A 185 -22.47 13.04 -1.97
CA TYR A 185 -23.63 12.16 -1.93
C TYR A 185 -24.23 12.13 -0.52
N TYR A 186 -23.42 11.94 0.52
CA TYR A 186 -23.90 11.92 1.90
C TYR A 186 -24.59 13.23 2.32
N LEU A 187 -24.00 14.38 1.99
CA LEU A 187 -24.60 15.69 2.26
C LEU A 187 -25.95 15.91 1.56
N LYS A 188 -26.14 15.33 0.38
CA LYS A 188 -27.39 15.44 -0.38
C LYS A 188 -28.46 14.45 0.09
N THR A 189 -28.05 13.25 0.49
CA THR A 189 -28.96 12.16 0.82
C THR A 189 -29.42 12.19 2.27
N PHE A 190 -28.57 12.61 3.21
CA PHE A 190 -28.88 12.59 4.64
C PHE A 190 -28.92 14.01 5.21
N THR A 191 -30.10 14.41 5.70
CA THR A 191 -30.29 15.69 6.38
C THR A 191 -29.51 15.79 7.68
N ASP A 192 -29.35 14.65 8.38
CA ASP A 192 -28.68 14.55 9.68
C ASP A 192 -27.16 14.31 9.55
N TYR A 193 -26.60 14.48 8.34
CA TYR A 193 -25.17 14.27 8.13
C TYR A 193 -24.33 15.37 8.80
N PRO A 194 -23.28 15.03 9.58
CA PRO A 194 -22.45 16.03 10.23
C PRO A 194 -21.70 16.91 9.23
N LYS A 195 -22.07 18.19 9.15
CA LYS A 195 -21.47 19.19 8.24
C LYS A 195 -20.02 19.54 8.58
N SER A 196 -19.56 19.18 9.79
CA SER A 196 -18.16 19.35 10.21
C SER A 196 -17.21 18.34 9.56
N ARG A 197 -17.72 17.21 9.06
CA ARG A 197 -16.91 16.19 8.38
C ARG A 197 -16.34 16.74 7.08
N LYS A 198 -15.14 16.29 6.75
CA LYS A 198 -14.44 16.55 5.50
C LYS A 198 -14.51 15.33 4.58
N ALA A 199 -14.12 15.46 3.33
CA ALA A 199 -14.21 14.38 2.36
C ALA A 199 -13.16 13.29 2.59
N LEU A 200 -11.90 13.68 2.81
CA LEU A 200 -10.73 12.79 2.78
C LEU A 200 -9.64 13.18 3.79
N ILE A 201 -9.19 14.44 3.80
CA ILE A 201 -8.11 14.90 4.68
C ILE A 201 -8.74 15.57 5.91
N PRO A 202 -8.49 15.07 7.13
CA PRO A 202 -9.05 15.66 8.34
C PRO A 202 -8.77 17.17 8.40
N PHE A 203 -9.82 17.95 8.69
CA PHE A 203 -9.79 19.41 8.82
C PHE A 203 -9.48 20.22 7.55
N VAL A 204 -8.96 19.61 6.48
CA VAL A 204 -8.56 20.30 5.25
C VAL A 204 -9.57 20.09 4.12
N PHE A 205 -9.75 18.84 3.68
CA PHE A 205 -10.47 18.51 2.45
C PHE A 205 -11.47 17.38 2.64
#